data_AF-A0A1V4EM22-F1
#
_entry.id   AF-A0A1V4EM22-F1
#
_cell.length_a   1.000
_cell.length_b   1.000
_cell.length_c   1.000
_cell.angle_alpha   90.00
_cell.angle_beta   90.00
_cell.angle_gamma   90.00
#
_symmetry.space_group_name_H-M   'P 1'
#
loop_
_entity.id
_entity.type
_entity.pdbx_description
1 polymer ?
#
loop_
_entity_poly.entity_id
_entity_poly.type
_entity_poly.pdbx_seq_one_letter_code
_entity_poly.pdbx_strand_id
1 'polypeptide(L)'
;MLRPALSIGLVSATVLLGGMALTGSASAEPGAAPAQSQATRYPADSLRALGDRVGLRIGTAVNTDELGSNADYTRITAEQFSSVTPENVMKWQLVEPTRGTYDWAAADRLVAFAKKNKQLVRGHTLVWHSQLPTWLSSDGYTTTLSNDELKALLKKHIQDQVKHFKGDIWQWDVVNEAFDDDGQPRQTIWYKAWGGLGYIADAFRWAHEADPKALLFYNDYNLEFTGVKSNAVYDLVRSLKAQRVPIDGVGFQGHLDTQYGFPDLQNNLQRFADLGLKVAETEVDVRTFTQAPPNENTPTNPLAGYAQESYWSRALKACLAVRECISFTPWGFGDTYSWIPGWFDNPQEGAALLYDGNLQPKSQYYVLQQDLALAAGAPHRSGPGAGRN
;
A
#
# COMPACT_ATOMS: atom_id res chain seq x y z
N MET A 1 47.31 -15.98 -43.14
CA MET A 1 48.53 -16.79 -42.90
C MET A 1 48.09 -18.19 -42.52
N LEU A 2 48.61 -19.17 -43.28
CA LEU A 2 48.74 -20.61 -43.06
C LEU A 2 47.74 -21.39 -42.17
N ARG A 3 47.00 -22.29 -42.85
CA ARG A 3 46.55 -23.65 -42.43
C ARG A 3 47.78 -24.53 -42.01
N PRO A 4 47.70 -25.78 -41.45
CA PRO A 4 46.64 -26.81 -41.62
C PRO A 4 46.43 -27.80 -40.41
N ALA A 5 45.35 -28.62 -40.37
CA ALA A 5 45.28 -30.09 -40.61
C ALA A 5 46.00 -31.00 -39.57
N LEU A 6 45.69 -32.27 -39.25
CA LEU A 6 44.91 -33.39 -39.82
C LEU A 6 44.85 -34.44 -38.64
N SER A 7 43.71 -34.99 -38.23
CA SER A 7 43.15 -36.33 -38.57
C SER A 7 43.96 -37.61 -38.20
N ILE A 8 43.17 -38.64 -37.82
CA ILE A 8 43.30 -40.10 -38.04
C ILE A 8 43.54 -40.97 -36.78
N GLY A 9 42.67 -41.97 -36.61
CA GLY A 9 42.96 -43.18 -35.84
C GLY A 9 41.71 -44.03 -35.54
N LEU A 10 41.30 -44.89 -36.48
CA LEU A 10 40.22 -45.87 -36.37
C LEU A 10 40.68 -47.22 -35.75
N VAL A 11 39.69 -48.03 -35.40
CA VAL A 11 39.59 -49.51 -35.37
C VAL A 11 39.68 -50.26 -34.02
N SER A 12 38.58 -50.98 -33.81
CA SER A 12 38.17 -52.04 -32.90
C SER A 12 39.17 -53.14 -32.50
N ALA A 13 38.93 -53.73 -31.32
CA ALA A 13 39.12 -55.16 -31.09
C ALA A 13 38.12 -55.70 -30.05
N THR A 14 37.43 -56.76 -30.43
CA THR A 14 36.51 -57.57 -29.61
C THR A 14 37.32 -58.64 -28.85
N VAL A 15 37.06 -58.85 -27.55
CA VAL A 15 37.41 -60.10 -26.84
C VAL A 15 36.28 -60.49 -25.89
N LEU A 16 35.91 -61.76 -25.95
CA LEU A 16 34.87 -62.44 -25.18
C LEU A 16 35.35 -62.92 -23.79
N LEU A 17 34.36 -63.05 -22.89
CA LEU A 17 34.17 -64.06 -21.82
C LEU A 17 35.14 -64.10 -20.63
N GLY A 18 34.57 -63.92 -19.44
CA GLY A 18 35.14 -64.34 -18.16
C GLY A 18 34.25 -63.91 -17.00
N GLY A 19 33.36 -64.79 -16.55
CA GLY A 19 32.48 -64.54 -15.42
C GLY A 19 33.23 -64.43 -14.09
N MET A 20 32.79 -63.50 -13.24
CA MET A 20 32.94 -63.60 -11.80
C MET A 20 31.82 -62.77 -11.16
N ALA A 21 30.93 -63.46 -10.46
CA ALA A 21 29.93 -62.84 -9.60
C ALA A 21 30.65 -62.21 -8.41
N LEU A 22 30.63 -60.87 -8.35
CA LEU A 22 30.99 -60.11 -7.16
C LEU A 22 29.71 -59.46 -6.65
N THR A 23 29.24 -59.93 -5.51
CA THR A 23 28.17 -59.34 -4.72
C THR A 23 28.64 -57.98 -4.19
N GLY A 24 28.43 -56.92 -4.98
CA GLY A 24 28.59 -55.54 -4.56
C GLY A 24 27.33 -55.08 -3.82
N SER A 25 27.42 -54.96 -2.51
CA SER A 25 26.45 -54.27 -1.67
C SER A 25 26.32 -52.81 -2.14
N ALA A 26 25.21 -52.50 -2.81
CA ALA A 26 24.86 -51.12 -3.15
C ALA A 26 24.57 -50.36 -1.85
N SER A 27 25.54 -49.57 -1.40
CA SER A 27 25.31 -48.49 -0.45
C SER A 27 24.38 -47.48 -1.12
N ALA A 28 23.13 -47.44 -0.67
CA ALA A 28 22.17 -46.42 -1.05
C ALA A 28 22.73 -45.05 -0.63
N GLU A 29 23.01 -44.19 -1.61
CA GLU A 29 23.22 -42.78 -1.35
C GLU A 29 21.93 -42.21 -0.73
N PRO A 30 22.01 -41.48 0.40
CA PRO A 30 20.84 -40.84 0.95
C PRO A 30 20.37 -39.79 -0.06
N GLY A 31 19.20 -40.04 -0.65
CA GLY A 31 18.56 -39.14 -1.60
C GLY A 31 18.52 -37.72 -1.03
N ALA A 32 19.06 -36.78 -1.79
CA ALA A 32 18.99 -35.36 -1.49
C ALA A 32 17.52 -34.99 -1.24
N ALA A 33 17.21 -34.57 -0.02
CA ALA A 33 15.92 -33.99 0.31
C ALA A 33 15.63 -32.84 -0.66
N PRO A 34 14.38 -32.67 -1.11
CA PRO A 34 14.05 -31.56 -1.99
C PRO A 34 14.41 -30.26 -1.28
N ALA A 35 15.18 -29.41 -1.97
CA ALA A 35 15.57 -28.09 -1.48
C ALA A 35 14.31 -27.37 -0.99
N GLN A 36 14.21 -27.17 0.33
CA GLN A 36 13.21 -26.30 0.92
C GLN A 36 13.31 -24.96 0.18
N SER A 37 12.21 -24.53 -0.44
CA SER A 37 12.15 -23.23 -1.09
C SER A 37 12.68 -22.21 -0.10
N GLN A 38 13.79 -21.53 -0.40
CA GLN A 38 14.25 -20.42 0.42
C GLN A 38 13.13 -19.37 0.39
N ALA A 39 12.28 -19.37 1.41
CA ALA A 39 11.37 -18.27 1.64
C ALA A 39 12.25 -17.02 1.68
N THR A 40 11.88 -16.00 0.90
CA THR A 40 12.51 -14.68 0.91
C THR A 40 12.68 -14.26 2.36
N ARG A 41 13.91 -14.31 2.86
CA ARG A 41 14.21 -14.16 4.29
C ARG A 41 14.44 -12.67 4.53
N TYR A 42 13.39 -11.98 4.93
CA TYR A 42 13.51 -10.62 5.48
C TYR A 42 14.02 -10.67 6.93
N PRO A 43 14.66 -9.60 7.44
CA PRO A 43 15.16 -9.55 8.82
C PRO A 43 14.05 -9.82 9.84
N ALA A 44 14.36 -10.55 10.91
CA ALA A 44 13.35 -10.94 11.91
C ALA A 44 12.82 -9.74 12.72
N ASP A 45 13.61 -8.67 12.77
CA ASP A 45 13.32 -7.38 13.39
C ASP A 45 12.82 -6.33 12.39
N SER A 46 12.56 -6.69 11.12
CA SER A 46 11.96 -5.76 10.17
C SER A 46 10.53 -5.39 10.57
N LEU A 47 10.05 -4.22 10.12
CA LEU A 47 8.71 -3.73 10.49
C LEU A 47 7.61 -4.74 10.10
N ARG A 48 7.70 -5.36 8.91
CA ARG A 48 6.80 -6.43 8.48
C ARG A 48 6.85 -7.65 9.40
N ALA A 49 8.05 -8.09 9.80
CA ALA A 49 8.20 -9.27 10.64
C ALA A 49 7.63 -9.04 12.05
N LEU A 50 7.76 -7.83 12.58
CA LEU A 50 7.22 -7.45 13.88
C LEU A 50 5.69 -7.23 13.81
N GLY A 51 5.20 -6.55 12.77
CA GLY A 51 3.76 -6.38 12.52
C GLY A 51 3.02 -7.72 12.35
N ASP A 52 3.61 -8.67 11.61
CA ASP A 52 3.03 -10.00 11.40
C ASP A 52 2.76 -10.75 12.72
N ARG A 53 3.59 -10.56 13.76
CA ARG A 53 3.42 -11.22 15.08
C ARG A 53 2.17 -10.75 15.81
N VAL A 54 1.70 -9.54 15.52
CA VAL A 54 0.55 -8.90 16.14
C VAL A 54 -0.63 -8.75 15.17
N GLY A 55 -0.57 -9.44 14.03
CA GLY A 55 -1.63 -9.42 13.03
C GLY A 55 -1.88 -8.04 12.41
N LEU A 56 -0.87 -7.16 12.38
CA LEU A 56 -0.94 -5.84 11.75
C LEU A 56 -0.08 -5.83 10.49
N ARG A 57 -0.65 -5.42 9.35
CA ARG A 57 0.12 -5.24 8.12
C ARG A 57 0.79 -3.88 8.12
N ILE A 58 2.12 -3.86 8.07
CA ILE A 58 2.89 -2.64 7.85
C ILE A 58 3.11 -2.47 6.35
N GLY A 59 2.64 -1.37 5.78
CA GLY A 59 2.69 -1.09 4.34
C GLY A 59 3.64 0.04 3.98
N THR A 60 3.78 0.34 2.69
CA THR A 60 4.30 1.63 2.21
C THR A 60 3.66 2.00 0.87
N ALA A 61 3.47 3.30 0.61
CA ALA A 61 3.33 3.77 -0.77
C ALA A 61 4.64 3.59 -1.53
N VAL A 62 4.53 3.30 -2.82
CA VAL A 62 5.65 2.95 -3.68
C VAL A 62 5.66 3.81 -4.93
N ASN A 63 6.77 4.52 -5.11
CA ASN A 63 7.16 5.09 -6.39
C ASN A 63 7.69 3.96 -7.28
N THR A 64 6.95 3.63 -8.34
CA THR A 64 7.30 2.52 -9.23
C THR A 64 8.51 2.79 -10.11
N ASP A 65 8.93 4.04 -10.26
CA ASP A 65 10.10 4.39 -11.06
C ASP A 65 11.40 4.02 -10.36
N GLU A 66 11.38 3.95 -9.02
CA GLU A 66 12.50 3.51 -8.17
C GLU A 66 12.58 1.99 -8.01
N LEU A 67 11.47 1.27 -8.27
CA LEU A 67 11.44 -0.19 -8.21
C LEU A 67 12.28 -0.81 -9.33
N GLY A 68 13.39 -1.44 -8.93
CA GLY A 68 14.35 -2.10 -9.82
C GLY A 68 15.45 -1.19 -10.36
N SER A 69 15.26 0.13 -10.36
CA SER A 69 16.27 1.11 -10.76
C SER A 69 17.16 1.50 -9.58
N ASN A 70 16.60 1.57 -8.37
CA ASN A 70 17.32 1.83 -7.12
C ASN A 70 17.36 0.55 -6.26
N ALA A 71 18.54 -0.03 -6.09
CA ALA A 71 18.74 -1.29 -5.38
C ALA A 71 18.36 -1.20 -3.89
N ASP A 72 18.69 -0.10 -3.22
CA ASP A 72 18.37 0.08 -1.80
C ASP A 72 16.88 0.33 -1.59
N TYR A 73 16.27 1.19 -2.41
CA TYR A 73 14.81 1.40 -2.38
C TYR A 73 14.05 0.08 -2.59
N THR A 74 14.46 -0.69 -3.59
CA THR A 74 13.85 -2.00 -3.92
C THR A 74 14.00 -2.99 -2.78
N ARG A 75 15.19 -3.08 -2.19
CA ARG A 75 15.48 -3.97 -1.06
C ARG A 75 14.68 -3.59 0.19
N ILE A 76 14.69 -2.31 0.57
CA ILE A 76 13.93 -1.79 1.73
C ILE A 76 12.43 -2.07 1.54
N THR A 77 11.90 -1.80 0.35
CA THR A 77 10.50 -2.08 0.03
C THR A 77 10.14 -3.55 0.29
N ALA A 78 10.99 -4.49 -0.15
CA ALA A 78 10.76 -5.93 0.01
C ALA A 78 10.95 -6.42 1.46
N GLU A 79 11.96 -5.89 2.17
CA GLU A 79 12.37 -6.39 3.48
C GLU A 79 11.56 -5.82 4.64
N GLN A 80 11.11 -4.56 4.55
CA GLN A 80 10.49 -3.86 5.66
C GLN A 80 8.96 -3.89 5.63
N PHE A 81 8.34 -4.06 4.47
CA PHE A 81 6.89 -3.88 4.33
C PHE A 81 6.18 -5.16 3.90
N SER A 82 5.00 -5.40 4.48
CA SER A 82 4.12 -6.54 4.22
C SER A 82 3.05 -6.25 3.16
N SER A 83 2.82 -4.98 2.86
CA SER A 83 1.93 -4.53 1.79
C SER A 83 2.51 -3.33 1.05
N VAL A 84 2.08 -3.13 -0.20
CA VAL A 84 2.46 -1.99 -1.02
C VAL A 84 1.23 -1.29 -1.57
N THR A 85 1.28 0.03 -1.67
CA THR A 85 0.28 0.86 -2.34
C THR A 85 0.96 1.55 -3.54
N PRO A 86 0.43 1.46 -4.76
CA PRO A 86 0.95 2.24 -5.88
C PRO A 86 0.65 3.72 -5.64
N GLU A 87 1.69 4.53 -5.48
CA GLU A 87 1.52 5.95 -5.15
C GLU A 87 0.73 6.71 -6.23
N ASN A 88 0.95 6.35 -7.50
CA ASN A 88 0.30 7.02 -8.63
C ASN A 88 -0.23 6.08 -9.71
N VAL A 89 0.47 4.96 -10.01
CA VAL A 89 0.24 4.19 -11.24
C VAL A 89 -1.09 3.43 -11.34
N MET A 90 -1.93 3.47 -10.32
CA MET A 90 -3.31 2.97 -10.38
C MET A 90 -4.38 4.08 -10.38
N LYS A 91 -3.99 5.36 -10.34
CA LYS A 91 -4.92 6.49 -10.49
C LYS A 91 -5.39 6.61 -11.93
N TRP A 92 -6.63 7.05 -12.13
CA TRP A 92 -7.31 7.01 -13.44
C TRP A 92 -6.49 7.66 -14.57
N GLN A 93 -5.88 8.83 -14.32
CA GLN A 93 -5.04 9.50 -15.31
C GLN A 93 -3.96 8.60 -15.93
N LEU A 94 -3.33 7.74 -15.12
CA LEU A 94 -2.23 6.90 -15.58
C LEU A 94 -2.71 5.58 -16.16
N VAL A 95 -3.81 5.03 -15.65
CA VAL A 95 -4.30 3.75 -16.16
C VAL A 95 -5.13 3.87 -17.43
N GLU A 96 -5.75 5.03 -17.71
CA GLU A 96 -6.50 5.28 -18.95
C GLU A 96 -6.16 6.65 -19.55
N PRO A 97 -4.88 6.85 -19.96
CA PRO A 97 -4.41 8.16 -20.45
C PRO A 97 -5.14 8.59 -21.72
N THR A 98 -5.57 7.64 -22.55
CA THR A 98 -6.41 7.85 -23.72
C THR A 98 -7.72 7.08 -23.53
N ARG A 99 -8.86 7.73 -23.77
CA ARG A 99 -10.18 7.14 -23.58
C ARG A 99 -10.30 5.77 -24.26
N GLY A 100 -10.65 4.75 -23.47
CA GLY A 100 -10.81 3.37 -23.91
C GLY A 100 -9.50 2.60 -24.16
N THR A 101 -8.34 3.21 -23.94
CA THR A 101 -7.02 2.59 -24.07
C THR A 101 -6.32 2.60 -22.72
N TYR A 102 -6.23 1.42 -22.10
CA TYR A 102 -5.62 1.27 -20.79
C TYR A 102 -4.11 1.05 -20.87
N ASP A 103 -3.38 1.61 -19.91
CA ASP A 103 -1.98 1.29 -19.62
C ASP A 103 -1.84 0.74 -18.20
N TRP A 104 -1.75 -0.59 -18.11
CA TRP A 104 -1.57 -1.29 -16.84
C TRP A 104 -0.10 -1.59 -16.53
N ALA A 105 0.83 -1.28 -17.43
CA ALA A 105 2.17 -1.88 -17.41
C ALA A 105 2.93 -1.56 -16.11
N ALA A 106 2.84 -0.32 -15.61
CA ALA A 106 3.52 0.06 -14.37
C ALA A 106 2.85 -0.55 -13.12
N ALA A 107 1.51 -0.61 -13.09
CA ALA A 107 0.77 -1.25 -12.02
C ALA A 107 1.00 -2.78 -12.00
N ASP A 108 1.06 -3.44 -13.15
CA ASP A 108 1.39 -4.86 -13.30
C ASP A 108 2.79 -5.17 -12.76
N ARG A 109 3.78 -4.28 -13.02
CA ARG A 109 5.13 -4.42 -12.45
C ARG A 109 5.12 -4.39 -10.92
N LEU A 110 4.36 -3.47 -10.31
CA LEU A 110 4.23 -3.38 -8.85
C LEU A 110 3.54 -4.62 -8.28
N VAL A 111 2.45 -5.09 -8.90
CA VAL A 111 1.76 -6.31 -8.47
C VAL A 111 2.68 -7.54 -8.58
N ALA A 112 3.46 -7.65 -9.66
CA ALA A 112 4.44 -8.72 -9.83
C ALA A 112 5.55 -8.67 -8.77
N PHE A 113 6.04 -7.47 -8.44
CA PHE A 113 6.99 -7.26 -7.35
C PHE A 113 6.40 -7.70 -6.01
N ALA A 114 5.17 -7.29 -5.70
CA ALA A 114 4.50 -7.65 -4.46
C ALA A 114 4.34 -9.18 -4.33
N LYS A 115 3.87 -9.84 -5.39
CA LYS A 115 3.76 -11.32 -5.45
C LYS A 115 5.11 -12.00 -5.19
N LYS A 116 6.17 -11.56 -5.87
CA LYS A 116 7.53 -12.11 -5.70
C LYS A 116 8.02 -12.01 -4.25
N ASN A 117 7.66 -10.92 -3.55
CA ASN A 117 8.09 -10.66 -2.18
C ASN A 117 7.06 -11.05 -1.11
N LYS A 118 5.99 -11.76 -1.51
CA LYS A 118 4.89 -12.19 -0.63
C LYS A 118 4.27 -11.00 0.13
N GLN A 119 4.05 -9.91 -0.58
CA GLN A 119 3.39 -8.71 -0.09
C GLN A 119 1.95 -8.66 -0.59
N LEU A 120 1.09 -8.02 0.18
CA LEU A 120 -0.27 -7.67 -0.24
C LEU A 120 -0.25 -6.37 -1.05
N VAL A 121 -1.28 -6.11 -1.85
CA VAL A 121 -1.43 -4.85 -2.59
C VAL A 121 -2.69 -4.13 -2.14
N ARG A 122 -2.57 -2.85 -1.77
CA ARG A 122 -3.72 -1.94 -1.66
C ARG A 122 -3.82 -1.18 -2.97
N GLY A 123 -4.90 -1.36 -3.73
CA GLY A 123 -5.15 -0.60 -4.94
C GLY A 123 -5.65 0.80 -4.61
N HIS A 124 -5.01 1.82 -5.19
CA HIS A 124 -5.27 3.22 -4.92
C HIS A 124 -5.24 4.02 -6.23
N THR A 125 -6.34 4.58 -6.71
CA THR A 125 -7.74 4.52 -6.22
C THR A 125 -8.68 4.49 -7.43
N LEU A 126 -9.89 3.94 -7.26
CA LEU A 126 -10.83 3.76 -8.36
C LEU A 126 -11.64 5.04 -8.68
N VAL A 127 -12.00 5.82 -7.67
CA VAL A 127 -12.79 7.04 -7.84
C VAL A 127 -12.20 8.15 -6.98
N TRP A 128 -11.73 9.20 -7.64
CA TRP A 128 -11.23 10.41 -7.00
C TRP A 128 -11.60 11.64 -7.83
N HIS A 129 -11.40 12.82 -7.26
CA HIS A 129 -11.61 14.09 -7.96
C HIS A 129 -10.32 14.58 -8.63
N SER A 130 -9.16 14.18 -8.11
CA SER A 130 -7.84 14.55 -8.64
C SER A 130 -7.28 13.46 -9.55
N GLN A 131 -6.24 13.81 -10.32
CA GLN A 131 -5.53 12.93 -11.27
C GLN A 131 -6.49 12.12 -12.16
N LEU A 132 -7.43 12.83 -12.78
CA LEU A 132 -8.30 12.31 -13.83
C LEU A 132 -7.64 12.50 -15.21
N PRO A 133 -7.92 11.61 -16.18
CA PRO A 133 -7.52 11.86 -17.55
C PRO A 133 -8.15 13.16 -18.07
N THR A 134 -7.40 13.96 -18.84
CA THR A 134 -7.87 15.26 -19.34
C THR A 134 -9.08 15.17 -20.26
N TRP A 135 -9.26 14.01 -20.94
CA TRP A 135 -10.45 13.74 -21.75
C TRP A 135 -11.73 13.57 -20.92
N LEU A 136 -11.60 13.26 -19.63
CA LEU A 136 -12.70 13.12 -18.67
C LEU A 136 -12.95 14.45 -17.94
N SER A 137 -11.91 15.00 -17.32
CA SER A 137 -11.92 16.29 -16.65
C SER A 137 -10.49 16.76 -16.36
N SER A 138 -10.21 18.05 -16.56
CA SER A 138 -8.91 18.64 -16.24
C SER A 138 -8.80 19.15 -14.81
N ASP A 139 -9.92 19.37 -14.12
CA ASP A 139 -9.97 19.96 -12.77
C ASP A 139 -10.71 19.09 -11.74
N GLY A 140 -11.41 18.02 -12.17
CA GLY A 140 -12.24 17.18 -11.30
C GLY A 140 -13.67 17.68 -11.07
N TYR A 141 -13.98 18.90 -11.52
CA TYR A 141 -15.23 19.60 -11.22
C TYR A 141 -16.06 19.93 -12.47
N THR A 142 -15.42 20.02 -13.63
CA THR A 142 -16.05 20.34 -14.91
C THR A 142 -15.79 19.24 -15.94
N THR A 143 -16.76 19.02 -16.82
CA THR A 143 -16.64 18.12 -17.96
C THR A 143 -17.59 18.57 -19.07
N THR A 144 -17.30 18.18 -20.30
CA THR A 144 -18.18 18.35 -21.47
C THR A 144 -19.09 17.14 -21.70
N LEU A 145 -18.86 16.04 -20.97
CA LEU A 145 -19.62 14.80 -21.09
C LEU A 145 -20.98 14.92 -20.42
N SER A 146 -21.96 14.18 -20.94
CA SER A 146 -23.28 14.11 -20.31
C SER A 146 -23.24 13.30 -18.99
N ASN A 147 -24.23 13.52 -18.12
CA ASN A 147 -24.34 12.77 -16.86
C ASN A 147 -24.45 11.24 -17.08
N ASP A 148 -25.17 10.81 -18.12
CA ASP A 148 -25.33 9.38 -18.43
C ASP A 148 -24.03 8.76 -18.96
N GLU A 149 -23.28 9.55 -19.75
CA GLU A 149 -21.97 9.14 -20.22
C GLU A 149 -20.96 9.01 -19.08
N LEU A 150 -20.94 9.97 -18.14
CA LEU A 150 -20.12 9.87 -16.92
C LEU A 150 -20.45 8.63 -16.08
N LYS A 151 -21.74 8.34 -15.89
CA LYS A 151 -22.19 7.16 -15.15
C LYS A 151 -21.69 5.86 -15.80
N ALA A 152 -21.83 5.77 -17.12
CA ALA A 152 -21.39 4.60 -17.88
C ALA A 152 -19.85 4.44 -17.83
N LEU A 153 -19.12 5.53 -17.97
CA LEU A 153 -17.65 5.53 -17.91
C LEU A 153 -17.13 5.15 -16.52
N LEU A 154 -17.71 5.70 -15.45
CA LEU A 154 -17.34 5.36 -14.08
C LEU A 154 -17.51 3.87 -13.81
N LYS A 155 -18.69 3.32 -14.17
CA LYS A 155 -18.94 1.88 -14.04
C LYS A 155 -17.92 1.05 -14.80
N LYS A 156 -17.68 1.40 -16.06
CA LYS A 156 -16.76 0.67 -16.94
C LYS A 156 -15.34 0.69 -16.37
N HIS A 157 -14.84 1.87 -15.97
CA HIS A 157 -13.52 2.02 -15.38
C HIS A 157 -13.32 1.16 -14.14
N ILE A 158 -14.24 1.26 -13.17
CA ILE A 158 -14.21 0.44 -11.95
C ILE A 158 -14.18 -1.05 -12.29
N GLN A 159 -15.10 -1.50 -13.15
CA GLN A 159 -15.19 -2.92 -13.47
C GLN A 159 -13.98 -3.43 -14.24
N ASP A 160 -13.43 -2.65 -15.17
CA ASP A 160 -12.28 -3.07 -15.97
C ASP A 160 -11.00 -3.12 -15.13
N GLN A 161 -10.74 -2.09 -14.32
CA GLN A 161 -9.56 -2.07 -13.44
C GLN A 161 -9.63 -3.17 -12.39
N VAL A 162 -10.77 -3.33 -11.70
CA VAL A 162 -10.92 -4.36 -10.66
C VAL A 162 -10.87 -5.77 -11.27
N LYS A 163 -11.43 -5.99 -12.47
CA LYS A 163 -11.33 -7.29 -13.16
C LYS A 163 -9.91 -7.61 -13.61
N HIS A 164 -9.17 -6.61 -14.09
CA HIS A 164 -7.78 -6.79 -14.53
C HIS A 164 -6.89 -7.30 -13.38
N PHE A 165 -7.04 -6.71 -12.18
CA PHE A 165 -6.27 -7.11 -10.99
C PHE A 165 -7.00 -8.08 -10.04
N LYS A 166 -8.04 -8.78 -10.53
CA LYS A 166 -8.88 -9.64 -9.71
C LYS A 166 -8.05 -10.73 -9.00
N GLY A 167 -8.21 -10.80 -7.68
CA GLY A 167 -7.49 -11.76 -6.82
C GLY A 167 -6.06 -11.37 -6.46
N ASP A 168 -5.53 -10.28 -7.03
CA ASP A 168 -4.20 -9.77 -6.73
C ASP A 168 -4.21 -8.59 -5.76
N ILE A 169 -5.36 -7.92 -5.62
CA ILE A 169 -5.56 -6.79 -4.72
C ILE A 169 -6.21 -7.26 -3.42
N TRP A 170 -5.58 -6.91 -2.30
CA TRP A 170 -6.10 -7.19 -0.97
C TRP A 170 -7.21 -6.20 -0.58
N GLN A 171 -6.97 -4.91 -0.83
CA GLN A 171 -7.87 -3.81 -0.49
C GLN A 171 -7.94 -2.83 -1.64
N TRP A 172 -9.12 -2.28 -1.91
CA TRP A 172 -9.28 -1.15 -2.83
C TRP A 172 -9.72 0.10 -2.07
N ASP A 173 -9.03 1.20 -2.31
CA ASP A 173 -9.63 2.52 -2.19
C ASP A 173 -10.64 2.68 -3.32
N VAL A 174 -11.92 2.49 -3.00
CA VAL A 174 -13.00 2.58 -3.99
C VAL A 174 -13.33 4.04 -4.25
N VAL A 175 -13.50 4.83 -3.19
CA VAL A 175 -13.72 6.28 -3.29
C VAL A 175 -12.75 6.98 -2.36
N ASN A 176 -12.02 7.95 -2.91
CA ASN A 176 -11.09 8.80 -2.18
C ASN A 176 -11.67 10.22 -2.05
N GLU A 177 -11.61 10.80 -0.84
CA GLU A 177 -11.78 12.24 -0.57
C GLU A 177 -13.07 12.87 -1.09
N ALA A 178 -14.22 12.31 -0.73
CA ALA A 178 -15.52 12.79 -1.18
C ALA A 178 -16.04 14.04 -0.45
N PHE A 179 -15.39 14.47 0.64
CA PHE A 179 -15.79 15.63 1.45
C PHE A 179 -14.68 16.70 1.50
N ASP A 180 -15.13 17.95 1.57
CA ASP A 180 -14.30 19.11 1.93
C ASP A 180 -14.06 19.16 3.45
N ASP A 181 -13.13 20.01 3.89
CA ASP A 181 -12.72 20.12 5.31
C ASP A 181 -13.83 20.62 6.25
N ASP A 182 -14.81 21.33 5.71
CA ASP A 182 -16.01 21.76 6.43
C ASP A 182 -17.08 20.65 6.56
N GLY A 183 -16.80 19.46 6.02
CA GLY A 183 -17.69 18.31 6.02
C GLY A 183 -18.79 18.38 4.96
N GLN A 184 -18.75 19.32 4.02
CA GLN A 184 -19.66 19.33 2.87
C GLN A 184 -19.20 18.34 1.78
N PRO A 185 -20.13 17.70 1.05
CA PRO A 185 -19.79 16.89 -0.11
C PRO A 185 -19.11 17.73 -1.19
N ARG A 186 -17.97 17.26 -1.71
CA ARG A 186 -17.30 17.91 -2.85
C ARG A 186 -18.20 17.89 -4.08
N GLN A 187 -18.36 19.05 -4.71
CA GLN A 187 -19.19 19.22 -5.90
C GLN A 187 -18.46 18.79 -7.19
N THR A 188 -17.89 17.59 -7.19
CA THR A 188 -17.14 16.99 -8.30
C THR A 188 -18.05 16.66 -9.48
N ILE A 189 -17.45 16.28 -10.63
CA ILE A 189 -18.22 15.73 -11.76
C ILE A 189 -19.08 14.51 -11.34
N TRP A 190 -18.61 13.72 -10.37
CA TRP A 190 -19.32 12.53 -9.86
C TRP A 190 -20.55 12.92 -9.05
N TYR A 191 -20.39 13.85 -8.11
CA TYR A 191 -21.51 14.36 -7.32
C TYR A 191 -22.59 14.98 -8.21
N LYS A 192 -22.18 15.81 -9.18
CA LYS A 192 -23.10 16.49 -10.12
C LYS A 192 -23.85 15.51 -11.01
N ALA A 193 -23.19 14.46 -11.50
CA ALA A 193 -23.83 13.46 -12.36
C ALA A 193 -24.92 12.65 -11.64
N TRP A 194 -24.77 12.41 -10.33
CA TRP A 194 -25.78 11.76 -9.50
C TRP A 194 -26.75 12.71 -8.80
N GLY A 195 -26.46 14.02 -8.78
CA GLY A 195 -27.17 15.00 -7.95
C GLY A 195 -26.98 14.74 -6.45
N GLY A 196 -25.88 14.10 -6.04
CA GLY A 196 -25.66 13.66 -4.66
C GLY A 196 -24.55 12.61 -4.54
N LEU A 197 -24.38 12.06 -3.32
CA LEU A 197 -23.38 11.04 -2.98
C LEU A 197 -23.73 9.61 -3.45
N GLY A 198 -24.80 9.44 -4.23
CA GLY A 198 -25.27 8.11 -4.67
C GLY A 198 -24.23 7.33 -5.49
N TYR A 199 -23.33 8.03 -6.18
CA TYR A 199 -22.23 7.42 -6.93
C TYR A 199 -21.32 6.55 -6.06
N ILE A 200 -21.19 6.86 -4.77
CA ILE A 200 -20.34 6.10 -3.84
C ILE A 200 -20.95 4.70 -3.65
N ALA A 201 -22.24 4.60 -3.36
CA ALA A 201 -22.90 3.30 -3.19
C ALA A 201 -22.80 2.44 -4.45
N ASP A 202 -22.93 3.04 -5.63
CA ASP A 202 -22.81 2.34 -6.91
C ASP A 202 -21.38 1.88 -7.18
N ALA A 203 -20.37 2.72 -6.91
CA ALA A 203 -18.96 2.38 -7.10
C ALA A 203 -18.55 1.15 -6.26
N PHE A 204 -18.96 1.09 -5.00
CA PHE A 204 -18.72 -0.07 -4.12
C PHE A 204 -19.40 -1.33 -4.64
N ARG A 205 -20.66 -1.24 -5.10
CA ARG A 205 -21.36 -2.40 -5.68
C ARG A 205 -20.65 -2.91 -6.92
N TRP A 206 -20.24 -2.03 -7.83
CA TRP A 206 -19.54 -2.44 -9.05
C TRP A 206 -18.15 -3.02 -8.79
N ALA A 207 -17.42 -2.48 -7.81
CA ALA A 207 -16.14 -3.05 -7.38
C ALA A 207 -16.34 -4.47 -6.80
N HIS A 208 -17.33 -4.66 -5.93
CA HIS A 208 -17.66 -5.97 -5.35
C HIS A 208 -18.13 -6.98 -6.40
N GLU A 209 -18.93 -6.55 -7.38
CA GLU A 209 -19.34 -7.38 -8.52
C GLU A 209 -18.14 -7.88 -9.33
N ALA A 210 -17.12 -7.03 -9.52
CA ALA A 210 -15.91 -7.36 -10.26
C ALA A 210 -14.99 -8.31 -9.47
N ASP A 211 -14.72 -8.01 -8.20
CA ASP A 211 -13.96 -8.87 -7.29
C ASP A 211 -14.58 -8.90 -5.87
N PRO A 212 -15.36 -9.94 -5.53
CA PRO A 212 -16.00 -10.03 -4.22
C PRO A 212 -15.05 -10.41 -3.09
N LYS A 213 -13.76 -10.71 -3.38
CA LYS A 213 -12.76 -11.07 -2.36
C LYS A 213 -11.93 -9.88 -1.87
N ALA A 214 -11.79 -8.84 -2.70
CA ALA A 214 -11.08 -7.64 -2.30
C ALA A 214 -11.87 -6.89 -1.22
N LEU A 215 -11.19 -6.41 -0.19
CA LEU A 215 -11.83 -5.55 0.81
C LEU A 215 -12.03 -4.15 0.26
N LEU A 216 -13.21 -3.57 0.42
CA LEU A 216 -13.55 -2.28 -0.17
C LEU A 216 -13.54 -1.16 0.87
N PHE A 217 -12.73 -0.14 0.63
CA PHE A 217 -12.49 0.99 1.53
C PHE A 217 -12.98 2.32 0.96
N TYR A 218 -13.51 3.14 1.84
CA TYR A 218 -13.58 4.60 1.66
C TYR A 218 -12.34 5.21 2.30
N ASN A 219 -11.64 6.13 1.64
CA ASN A 219 -10.38 6.70 2.13
C ASN A 219 -10.42 8.23 2.09
N ASP A 220 -9.95 8.89 3.15
CA ASP A 220 -9.94 10.35 3.21
C ASP A 220 -8.92 10.88 4.24
N TYR A 221 -8.46 12.11 4.04
CA TYR A 221 -7.61 12.85 4.98
C TYR A 221 -8.44 13.64 6.00
N ASN A 222 -7.77 14.10 7.06
CA ASN A 222 -8.37 14.86 8.17
C ASN A 222 -9.44 14.08 8.94
N LEU A 223 -9.57 12.77 8.69
CA LEU A 223 -10.44 11.92 9.49
C LEU A 223 -9.85 11.66 10.88
N GLU A 224 -8.55 11.86 11.07
CA GLU A 224 -7.83 11.62 12.32
C GLU A 224 -8.40 12.49 13.44
N PHE A 225 -8.84 13.71 13.11
CA PHE A 225 -9.48 14.64 14.03
C PHE A 225 -10.99 14.40 14.08
N THR A 226 -11.54 14.20 15.28
CA THR A 226 -12.99 14.21 15.46
C THR A 226 -13.51 15.63 15.20
N GLY A 227 -14.35 15.78 14.18
CA GLY A 227 -14.83 17.07 13.73
C GLY A 227 -15.87 16.94 12.63
N VAL A 228 -16.21 18.06 11.98
CA VAL A 228 -17.28 18.12 10.98
C VAL A 228 -17.07 17.15 9.82
N LYS A 229 -15.87 17.07 9.25
CA LYS A 229 -15.54 16.12 8.17
C LYS A 229 -15.62 14.67 8.62
N SER A 230 -14.95 14.32 9.72
CA SER A 230 -14.98 12.96 10.27
C SER A 230 -16.42 12.51 10.61
N ASN A 231 -17.26 13.40 11.15
CA ASN A 231 -18.67 13.13 11.42
C ASN A 231 -19.48 12.92 10.14
N ALA A 232 -19.26 13.73 9.10
CA ALA A 232 -19.93 13.56 7.81
C ALA A 232 -19.59 12.23 7.15
N VAL A 233 -18.32 11.82 7.19
CA VAL A 233 -17.88 10.51 6.70
C VAL A 233 -18.45 9.37 7.55
N TYR A 234 -18.48 9.51 8.88
CA TYR A 234 -19.12 8.54 9.78
C TYR A 234 -20.59 8.31 9.41
N ASP A 235 -21.35 9.40 9.19
CA ASP A 235 -22.76 9.32 8.80
C ASP A 235 -22.95 8.71 7.41
N LEU A 236 -22.06 9.02 6.45
CA LEU A 236 -22.04 8.39 5.14
C LEU A 236 -21.87 6.87 5.27
N VAL A 237 -20.81 6.39 5.92
CA VAL A 237 -20.51 4.95 5.96
C VAL A 237 -21.54 4.18 6.77
N ARG A 238 -22.10 4.79 7.83
CA ARG A 238 -23.25 4.23 8.55
C ARG A 238 -24.45 4.06 7.62
N SER A 239 -24.75 5.05 6.79
CA SER A 239 -25.84 5.00 5.80
C SER A 239 -25.59 3.92 4.73
N LEU A 240 -24.37 3.82 4.21
CA LEU A 240 -23.97 2.79 3.24
C LEU A 240 -24.17 1.38 3.82
N LYS A 241 -23.78 1.16 5.09
CA LYS A 241 -24.02 -0.10 5.80
C LYS A 241 -25.52 -0.40 5.96
N ALA A 242 -26.33 0.58 6.35
CA ALA A 242 -27.78 0.41 6.46
C ALA A 242 -28.43 0.02 5.12
N GLN A 243 -27.87 0.50 4.01
CA GLN A 243 -28.28 0.16 2.64
C GLN A 243 -27.69 -1.15 2.12
N ARG A 244 -26.91 -1.90 2.94
CA ARG A 244 -26.21 -3.12 2.55
C ARG A 244 -25.26 -2.95 1.35
N VAL A 245 -24.65 -1.76 1.24
CA VAL A 245 -23.53 -1.54 0.31
C VAL A 245 -22.34 -2.36 0.80
N PRO A 246 -21.58 -3.03 -0.09
CA PRO A 246 -20.43 -3.85 0.29
C PRO A 246 -19.22 -2.97 0.65
N ILE A 247 -19.30 -2.27 1.78
CA ILE A 247 -18.18 -1.50 2.36
C ILE A 247 -17.58 -2.28 3.52
N ASP A 248 -16.29 -2.54 3.46
CA ASP A 248 -15.57 -3.34 4.46
C ASP A 248 -14.79 -2.48 5.45
N GLY A 249 -14.38 -1.26 5.06
CA GLY A 249 -13.61 -0.41 5.94
C GLY A 249 -13.49 1.06 5.55
N VAL A 250 -12.84 1.81 6.44
CA VAL A 250 -12.49 3.23 6.27
C VAL A 250 -10.99 3.41 6.47
N GLY A 251 -10.35 4.06 5.49
CA GLY A 251 -8.95 4.47 5.53
C GLY A 251 -8.83 5.90 6.04
N PHE A 252 -7.94 6.08 7.01
CA PHE A 252 -7.52 7.35 7.56
C PHE A 252 -6.15 7.62 6.97
N GLN A 253 -6.01 8.63 6.11
CA GLN A 253 -4.74 8.88 5.42
C GLN A 253 -3.60 9.07 6.43
N GLY A 254 -3.81 9.83 7.50
CA GLY A 254 -2.77 10.01 8.52
C GLY A 254 -1.68 10.99 8.11
N HIS A 255 -2.01 11.96 7.24
CA HIS A 255 -1.14 13.10 6.93
C HIS A 255 -1.06 14.06 8.12
N LEU A 256 -0.20 13.72 9.08
CA LEU A 256 -0.04 14.43 10.33
C LEU A 256 1.00 15.54 10.21
N ASP A 257 0.89 16.50 11.12
CA ASP A 257 1.76 17.66 11.18
C ASP A 257 2.03 18.01 12.64
N THR A 258 3.32 18.18 12.96
CA THR A 258 3.76 18.53 14.32
C THR A 258 3.23 19.88 14.81
N GLN A 259 2.65 20.71 13.93
CA GLN A 259 2.12 22.04 14.22
C GLN A 259 0.74 22.06 14.89
N TYR A 260 -0.12 21.06 14.67
CA TYR A 260 -1.56 21.13 15.03
C TYR A 260 -1.95 20.34 16.28
N GLY A 261 -0.97 19.75 16.98
CA GLY A 261 -1.24 18.83 18.07
C GLY A 261 -1.70 17.47 17.55
N PHE A 262 -1.50 16.43 18.37
CA PHE A 262 -1.86 15.07 17.98
C PHE A 262 -3.34 14.80 18.31
N PRO A 263 -4.12 14.23 17.37
CA PRO A 263 -5.56 14.01 17.55
C PRO A 263 -5.89 12.90 18.56
N ASP A 264 -7.16 12.81 18.96
CA ASP A 264 -7.70 11.64 19.67
C ASP A 264 -7.95 10.46 18.71
N LEU A 265 -6.88 10.04 18.03
CA LEU A 265 -6.93 9.12 16.90
C LEU A 265 -7.50 7.75 17.29
N GLN A 266 -7.10 7.21 18.45
CA GLN A 266 -7.54 5.90 18.89
C GLN A 266 -9.06 5.84 19.05
N ASN A 267 -9.65 6.82 19.75
CA ASN A 267 -11.10 6.84 19.93
C ASN A 267 -11.80 7.06 18.60
N ASN A 268 -11.22 7.84 17.68
CA ASN A 268 -11.85 8.06 16.40
C ASN A 268 -11.82 6.81 15.49
N LEU A 269 -10.69 6.09 15.44
CA LEU A 269 -10.61 4.78 14.81
C LEU A 269 -11.64 3.81 15.41
N GLN A 270 -11.79 3.80 16.74
CA GLN A 270 -12.76 2.94 17.42
C GLN A 270 -14.22 3.28 17.03
N ARG A 271 -14.58 4.55 16.86
CA ARG A 271 -15.93 4.95 16.43
C ARG A 271 -16.32 4.26 15.12
N PHE A 272 -15.42 4.25 14.14
CA PHE A 272 -15.67 3.59 12.86
C PHE A 272 -15.65 2.06 12.99
N ALA A 273 -14.75 1.51 13.82
CA ALA A 273 -14.73 0.09 14.14
C ALA A 273 -16.06 -0.39 14.77
N ASP A 274 -16.67 0.40 15.64
CA ASP A 274 -17.95 0.11 16.31
C ASP A 274 -19.14 0.02 15.34
N LEU A 275 -19.01 0.56 14.13
CA LEU A 275 -19.97 0.32 13.04
C LEU A 275 -19.84 -1.08 12.45
N GLY A 276 -18.87 -1.90 12.90
CA GLY A 276 -18.51 -3.18 12.33
C GLY A 276 -17.78 -3.04 11.00
N LEU A 277 -16.91 -2.04 10.90
CA LEU A 277 -16.01 -1.78 9.77
C LEU A 277 -14.57 -2.06 10.19
N LYS A 278 -13.72 -2.42 9.24
CA LYS A 278 -12.27 -2.36 9.43
C LYS A 278 -11.82 -0.91 9.36
N VAL A 279 -10.73 -0.59 10.04
CA VAL A 279 -10.04 0.69 9.87
C VAL A 279 -8.60 0.47 9.44
N ALA A 280 -7.98 1.48 8.86
CA ALA A 280 -6.60 1.44 8.42
C ALA A 280 -6.02 2.85 8.46
N GLU A 281 -4.76 2.97 8.88
CA GLU A 281 -3.97 4.16 8.61
C GLU A 281 -3.21 3.94 7.29
N THR A 282 -3.51 4.75 6.27
CA THR A 282 -3.28 4.39 4.87
C THR A 282 -2.14 5.13 4.19
N GLU A 283 -1.81 6.33 4.67
CA GLU A 283 -0.90 7.29 4.01
C GLU A 283 -0.08 8.09 5.06
N VAL A 284 0.38 7.42 6.12
CA VAL A 284 0.95 8.10 7.28
C VAL A 284 2.23 8.83 6.91
N ASP A 285 2.28 10.11 7.21
CA ASP A 285 3.49 10.92 7.23
C ASP A 285 3.36 11.97 8.33
N VAL A 286 4.50 12.46 8.85
CA VAL A 286 4.50 13.43 9.94
C VAL A 286 5.40 14.60 9.57
N ARG A 287 4.84 15.62 8.93
CA ARG A 287 5.60 16.77 8.44
C ARG A 287 5.90 17.81 9.54
N THR A 288 6.89 18.63 9.25
CA THR A 288 7.37 19.74 10.08
C THR A 288 7.94 20.83 9.16
N PHE A 289 8.11 22.06 9.66
CA PHE A 289 8.83 23.10 8.95
C PHE A 289 10.28 22.71 8.66
N THR A 290 10.69 22.91 7.41
CA THR A 290 12.05 22.65 6.92
C THR A 290 12.65 23.89 6.26
N GLN A 291 13.94 23.84 5.99
CA GLN A 291 14.65 24.90 5.27
C GLN A 291 14.15 24.96 3.83
N ALA A 292 14.24 26.13 3.20
CA ALA A 292 13.97 26.28 1.78
C ALA A 292 14.93 25.43 0.91
N PRO A 293 14.61 25.22 -0.37
CA PRO A 293 15.50 24.52 -1.30
C PRO A 293 16.93 25.09 -1.30
N PRO A 294 17.96 24.22 -1.39
CA PRO A 294 17.92 22.78 -1.67
C PRO A 294 17.86 21.87 -0.41
N ASN A 295 17.45 22.40 0.74
CA ASN A 295 17.46 21.70 2.02
C ASN A 295 16.04 21.40 2.54
N GLU A 296 15.08 21.17 1.63
CA GLU A 296 13.65 20.99 1.93
C GLU A 296 13.31 19.82 2.86
N ASN A 297 14.27 18.95 3.17
CA ASN A 297 14.15 17.87 4.15
C ASN A 297 15.00 18.08 5.42
N THR A 298 15.48 19.29 5.66
CA THR A 298 16.21 19.65 6.88
C THR A 298 15.30 20.47 7.79
N PRO A 299 14.86 19.95 8.96
CA PRO A 299 14.02 20.71 9.87
C PRO A 299 14.64 22.04 10.30
N THR A 300 13.82 23.09 10.41
CA THR A 300 14.28 24.40 10.91
C THR A 300 14.50 24.41 12.43
N ASN A 301 13.79 23.54 13.14
CA ASN A 301 13.90 23.38 14.58
C ASN A 301 14.57 22.03 14.92
N PRO A 302 15.68 22.01 15.67
CA PRO A 302 16.36 20.76 16.04
C PRO A 302 15.51 19.85 16.94
N LEU A 303 14.43 20.36 17.55
CA LEU A 303 13.51 19.56 18.36
C LEU A 303 12.43 18.85 17.54
N ALA A 304 12.33 19.12 16.23
CA ALA A 304 11.30 18.53 15.37
C ALA A 304 11.32 16.99 15.39
N GLY A 305 12.52 16.38 15.44
CA GLY A 305 12.68 14.93 15.51
C GLY A 305 11.96 14.29 16.71
N TYR A 306 12.02 14.90 17.89
CA TYR A 306 11.31 14.38 19.08
C TYR A 306 9.79 14.46 18.94
N ALA A 307 9.29 15.52 18.31
CA ALA A 307 7.86 15.64 18.02
C ALA A 307 7.43 14.56 17.01
N GLN A 308 8.22 14.35 15.94
CA GLN A 308 7.94 13.33 14.94
C GLN A 308 7.96 11.92 15.55
N GLU A 309 8.96 11.57 16.37
CA GLU A 309 9.02 10.30 17.11
C GLU A 309 7.74 10.06 17.92
N SER A 310 7.29 11.08 18.66
CA SER A 310 6.06 11.01 19.47
C SER A 310 4.82 10.77 18.60
N TYR A 311 4.69 11.46 17.47
CA TYR A 311 3.54 11.32 16.56
C TYR A 311 3.52 9.95 15.89
N TRP A 312 4.65 9.49 15.34
CA TRP A 312 4.78 8.16 14.75
C TRP A 312 4.42 7.06 15.76
N SER A 313 4.94 7.15 16.99
CA SER A 313 4.61 6.20 18.06
C SER A 313 3.12 6.21 18.40
N ARG A 314 2.54 7.39 18.59
CA ARG A 314 1.14 7.53 19.01
C ARG A 314 0.17 7.09 17.92
N ALA A 315 0.49 7.35 16.65
CA ALA A 315 -0.28 6.88 15.50
C ALA A 315 -0.31 5.35 15.49
N LEU A 316 0.87 4.71 15.43
CA LEU A 316 0.94 3.24 15.45
C LEU A 316 0.25 2.63 16.68
N LYS A 317 0.43 3.21 17.87
CA LYS A 317 -0.25 2.74 19.10
C LYS A 317 -1.76 2.87 19.03
N ALA A 318 -2.29 3.95 18.42
CA ALA A 318 -3.72 4.11 18.21
C ALA A 318 -4.27 2.99 17.32
N CYS A 319 -3.61 2.67 16.20
CA CYS A 319 -3.99 1.52 15.39
C CYS A 319 -3.88 0.21 16.18
N LEU A 320 -2.76 -0.06 16.87
CA LEU A 320 -2.58 -1.29 17.64
C LEU A 320 -3.66 -1.51 18.71
N ALA A 321 -4.14 -0.43 19.34
CA ALA A 321 -5.19 -0.46 20.35
C ALA A 321 -6.59 -0.80 19.81
N VAL A 322 -6.87 -0.52 18.53
CA VAL A 322 -8.16 -0.83 17.89
C VAL A 322 -8.05 -2.12 17.10
N ARG A 323 -8.67 -3.21 17.56
CA ARG A 323 -8.54 -4.56 16.95
C ARG A 323 -8.85 -4.58 15.45
N GLU A 324 -9.82 -3.77 15.01
CA GLU A 324 -10.27 -3.66 13.64
C GLU A 324 -9.32 -2.84 12.76
N CYS A 325 -8.27 -2.22 13.32
CA CYS A 325 -7.23 -1.55 12.54
C CYS A 325 -6.29 -2.59 11.92
N ILE A 326 -6.37 -2.81 10.61
CA ILE A 326 -5.69 -3.96 9.97
C ILE A 326 -4.38 -3.61 9.26
N SER A 327 -4.12 -2.33 9.02
CA SER A 327 -2.89 -1.87 8.37
C SER A 327 -2.49 -0.49 8.82
N PHE A 328 -1.17 -0.27 8.80
CA PHE A 328 -0.50 1.00 9.02
C PHE A 328 0.52 1.21 7.90
N THR A 329 0.31 2.22 7.06
CA THR A 329 1.04 2.41 5.81
C THR A 329 1.61 3.82 5.73
N PRO A 330 2.92 4.00 5.92
CA PRO A 330 3.60 5.22 5.52
C PRO A 330 3.38 5.60 4.04
N TRP A 331 3.17 6.89 3.74
CA TRP A 331 3.06 7.38 2.35
C TRP A 331 4.42 7.60 1.70
N GLY A 332 5.11 6.49 1.49
CA GLY A 332 6.52 6.44 1.16
C GLY A 332 7.37 6.21 2.40
N PHE A 333 8.67 6.01 2.21
CA PHE A 333 9.58 5.77 3.34
C PHE A 333 10.84 6.62 3.33
N GLY A 334 11.31 7.12 2.18
CA GLY A 334 12.51 7.96 2.09
C GLY A 334 12.20 9.41 1.77
N ASP A 335 12.72 10.35 2.56
CA ASP A 335 12.43 11.78 2.46
C ASP A 335 12.69 12.39 1.06
N THR A 336 13.67 11.88 0.31
CA THR A 336 13.96 12.29 -1.09
C THR A 336 12.78 12.08 -2.03
N TYR A 337 11.94 11.10 -1.74
CA TYR A 337 10.83 10.68 -2.61
C TYR A 337 9.47 11.16 -2.09
N SER A 338 9.46 11.96 -1.03
CA SER A 338 8.22 12.46 -0.44
C SER A 338 7.55 13.49 -1.35
N TRP A 339 6.23 13.42 -1.43
CA TRP A 339 5.38 14.42 -2.09
C TRP A 339 5.36 15.77 -1.35
N ILE A 340 5.60 15.75 -0.03
CA ILE A 340 5.39 16.88 0.88
C ILE A 340 6.17 18.12 0.46
N PRO A 341 7.49 18.05 0.17
CA PRO A 341 8.22 19.26 -0.18
C PRO A 341 7.74 19.94 -1.45
N GLY A 342 7.16 19.18 -2.39
CA GLY A 342 6.58 19.73 -3.63
C GLY A 342 5.16 20.28 -3.47
N TRP A 343 4.46 19.91 -2.40
CA TRP A 343 3.09 20.36 -2.12
C TRP A 343 3.03 21.51 -1.11
N PHE A 344 3.91 21.50 -0.10
CA PHE A 344 3.97 22.49 0.98
C PHE A 344 5.28 23.30 0.88
N ASP A 345 5.27 24.34 0.06
CA ASP A 345 6.46 25.16 -0.25
C ASP A 345 6.47 26.55 0.43
N ASN A 346 5.37 26.97 1.06
CA ASN A 346 5.26 28.28 1.70
C ASN A 346 4.32 28.29 2.94
N PRO A 347 4.87 28.14 4.16
CA PRO A 347 6.26 27.81 4.46
C PRO A 347 6.65 26.42 3.98
N GLN A 348 7.95 26.19 3.76
CA GLN A 348 8.46 24.89 3.34
C GLN A 348 8.26 23.85 4.46
N GLU A 349 7.70 22.70 4.09
CA GLU A 349 7.57 21.54 4.98
C GLU A 349 8.19 20.30 4.34
N GLY A 350 8.57 19.32 5.17
CA GLY A 350 9.24 18.10 4.72
C GLY A 350 9.72 17.21 5.86
N ALA A 351 10.77 16.42 5.59
CA ALA A 351 11.43 15.53 6.54
C ALA A 351 10.48 14.52 7.22
N ALA A 352 9.41 14.12 6.53
CA ALA A 352 8.24 13.52 7.16
C ALA A 352 8.28 11.99 7.31
N LEU A 353 9.20 11.31 6.63
CA LEU A 353 9.18 9.85 6.45
C LEU A 353 10.18 9.13 7.36
N LEU A 354 10.24 7.80 7.27
CA LEU A 354 11.00 6.92 8.17
C LEU A 354 12.50 6.88 7.88
N TYR A 355 12.91 7.20 6.65
CA TYR A 355 14.29 7.21 6.18
C TYR A 355 14.65 8.58 5.64
N ASP A 356 15.92 8.96 5.82
CA ASP A 356 16.45 10.22 5.31
C ASP A 356 16.67 10.20 3.80
N GLY A 357 17.23 11.29 3.27
CA GLY A 357 17.45 11.42 1.83
C GLY A 357 18.46 10.43 1.23
N ASN A 358 19.27 9.76 2.06
CA ASN A 358 20.22 8.73 1.68
C ASN A 358 19.71 7.32 2.02
N LEU A 359 18.41 7.17 2.27
CA LEU A 359 17.77 5.93 2.68
C LEU A 359 18.38 5.31 3.94
N GLN A 360 18.88 6.14 4.86
CA GLN A 360 19.27 5.70 6.20
C GLN A 360 18.08 5.85 7.17
N PRO A 361 17.84 4.88 8.06
CA PRO A 361 16.72 4.93 9.00
C PRO A 361 16.86 6.10 9.98
N LYS A 362 15.79 6.87 10.14
CA LYS A 362 15.68 7.96 11.13
C LYS A 362 15.19 7.41 12.47
N SER A 363 15.20 8.24 13.51
CA SER A 363 14.83 7.80 14.87
C SER A 363 13.39 7.26 14.96
N GLN A 364 12.44 7.84 14.22
CA GLN A 364 11.07 7.34 14.14
C GLN A 364 10.95 5.90 13.61
N TYR A 365 11.86 5.44 12.73
CA TYR A 365 11.88 4.03 12.30
C TYR A 365 12.08 3.10 13.50
N TYR A 366 13.07 3.40 14.35
CA TYR A 366 13.39 2.60 15.52
C TYR A 366 12.29 2.67 16.59
N VAL A 367 11.59 3.81 16.69
CA VAL A 367 10.41 3.94 17.57
C VAL A 367 9.29 3.00 17.11
N LEU A 368 8.97 2.96 15.81
CA LEU A 368 7.97 2.01 15.29
C LEU A 368 8.41 0.56 15.50
N GLN A 369 9.69 0.26 15.25
CA GLN A 369 10.27 -1.06 15.49
C GLN A 369 10.09 -1.49 16.95
N GLN A 370 10.41 -0.61 17.90
CA GLN A 370 10.26 -0.87 19.33
C GLN A 370 8.78 -1.06 19.74
N ASP A 371 7.88 -0.20 19.26
CA ASP A 371 6.46 -0.30 19.57
C ASP A 371 5.85 -1.62 19.07
N LEU A 372 6.20 -2.05 17.85
CA LEU A 372 5.77 -3.35 17.31
C LEU A 372 6.35 -4.53 18.11
N ALA A 373 7.61 -4.45 18.53
CA ALA A 373 8.23 -5.49 19.34
C ALA A 373 7.54 -5.63 20.72
N LEU A 374 7.19 -4.52 21.35
CA LEU A 374 6.46 -4.50 22.63
C LEU A 374 5.01 -4.98 22.48
N ALA A 375 4.36 -4.68 21.36
CA ALA A 375 2.98 -5.07 21.08
C ALA A 375 2.78 -6.59 21.01
N ALA A 376 3.83 -7.38 20.80
CA ALA A 376 3.76 -8.85 20.81
C ALA A 376 3.26 -9.42 22.16
N GLY A 377 3.34 -8.66 23.25
CA GLY A 377 2.78 -9.01 24.56
C GLY A 377 1.32 -8.58 24.79
N ALA A 378 0.66 -7.94 23.81
CA ALA A 378 -0.65 -7.32 24.01
C ALA A 378 -1.83 -8.33 23.85
N PRO A 379 -2.84 -8.31 24.75
CA PRO A 379 -3.95 -9.28 24.75
C PRO A 379 -4.87 -9.26 23.52
N HIS A 380 -4.94 -8.14 22.79
CA HIS A 380 -5.96 -7.92 21.75
C HIS A 380 -5.48 -8.18 20.32
N ARG A 381 -4.21 -8.54 20.14
CA ARG A 381 -3.55 -8.65 18.83
C ARG A 381 -2.83 -9.98 18.58
N SER A 382 -2.87 -10.90 19.55
CA SER A 382 -2.48 -12.29 19.31
C SER A 382 -3.46 -12.90 18.30
N GLY A 383 -2.94 -13.32 17.15
CA GLY A 383 -3.75 -13.94 16.09
C GLY A 383 -4.48 -15.22 16.54
N PRO A 384 -5.31 -15.85 15.69
CA PRO A 384 -6.10 -17.04 16.02
C PRO A 384 -5.32 -18.30 16.43
N GLY A 385 -4.01 -18.22 16.68
CA GLY A 385 -3.12 -19.36 16.98
C GLY A 385 -2.34 -19.26 18.29
N ALA A 386 -2.49 -18.21 19.09
CA ALA A 386 -1.81 -18.10 20.38
C ALA A 386 -2.77 -18.45 21.53
N GLY A 387 -2.92 -19.74 21.83
CA GLY A 387 -3.63 -20.18 23.05
C GLY A 387 -4.57 -21.36 22.87
N ARG A 388 -4.05 -22.51 22.42
CA ARG A 388 -4.53 -23.85 22.84
C ARG A 388 -3.34 -24.81 22.87
N ASN A 389 -2.67 -24.85 24.01
CA ASN A 389 -2.05 -26.07 24.55
C ASN A 389 -2.72 -26.35 25.88
#